data_AF-A0A951QV80-F1
#
_entry.id   AF-A0A951QV80-F1
#
_cell.length_a   1.000
_cell.length_b   1.000
_cell.length_c   1.000
_cell.angle_alpha   90.00
_cell.angle_beta   90.00
_cell.angle_gamma   90.00
#
_symmetry.space_group_name_H-M   'P 1'
#
loop_
_entity.id
_entity.type
_entity.pdbx_description
1 polymer ?
#
loop_
_entity_poly.entity_id
_entity_poly.type
_entity_poly.pdbx_seq_one_letter_code
_entity_poly.pdbx_strand_id
1 'polypeptide(L)'
;MTADELNNFVAYCKRIQPQTQENIKKFFEGVVGFPYDKELLLQAYLFLNIQRLFPSCYELLLFEKSPIADYTDLGKCDFVYLTFQGSLFLIETKFIDTEATGATERKRRNKHRNKVFEQVITLKSRFSQYWDIHLEQLECGVFTTDPEVDWRGNDVNVITKSISIENLEQWRRNYHK
;
A
#
# COMPACT_ATOMS: atom_id res chain seq x y z
N MET A 1 18.36 3.36 16.85
CA MET A 1 18.47 4.02 15.53
C MET A 1 19.37 5.24 15.63
N THR A 2 20.35 5.38 14.74
CA THR A 2 20.84 6.71 14.36
C THR A 2 20.01 7.19 13.16
N ALA A 3 19.88 8.49 12.94
CA ALA A 3 19.15 9.00 11.77
C ALA A 3 19.71 8.45 10.42
N ASP A 4 20.88 7.83 10.43
CA ASP A 4 21.62 7.40 9.25
C ASP A 4 21.00 6.19 8.54
N GLU A 5 20.43 5.20 9.26
CA GLU A 5 19.87 3.97 8.66
C GLU A 5 18.62 4.25 7.81
N LEU A 6 17.69 5.02 8.36
CA LEU A 6 16.50 5.47 7.62
C LEU A 6 16.90 6.35 6.42
N ASN A 7 17.84 7.28 6.62
CA ASN A 7 18.32 8.14 5.54
C ASN A 7 18.99 7.32 4.42
N ASN A 8 19.75 6.28 4.77
CA ASN A 8 20.33 5.35 3.80
C ASN A 8 19.24 4.62 3.00
N PHE A 9 18.18 4.15 3.65
CA PHE A 9 17.06 3.52 2.95
C PHE A 9 16.32 4.51 2.02
N VAL A 10 16.06 5.74 2.48
CA VAL A 10 15.43 6.78 1.66
C VAL A 10 16.30 7.11 0.44
N ALA A 11 17.61 7.26 0.62
CA ALA A 11 18.55 7.49 -0.47
C ALA A 11 18.57 6.31 -1.47
N TYR A 12 18.51 5.09 -0.95
CA TYR A 12 18.37 3.88 -1.77
C TYR A 12 17.08 3.90 -2.59
N CYS A 13 15.94 4.23 -1.99
CA CYS A 13 14.65 4.33 -2.69
C CYS A 13 14.71 5.31 -3.84
N LYS A 14 15.29 6.49 -3.61
CA LYS A 14 15.46 7.53 -4.64
C LYS A 14 16.32 7.08 -5.82
N ARG A 15 17.24 6.14 -5.62
CA ARG A 15 18.03 5.54 -6.70
C ARG A 15 17.21 4.54 -7.52
N ILE A 16 16.41 3.69 -6.87
CA ILE A 16 15.67 2.62 -7.56
C ILE A 16 14.31 3.07 -8.10
N GLN A 17 13.76 4.16 -7.57
CA GLN A 17 12.54 4.83 -8.01
C GLN A 17 12.84 6.32 -8.22
N PRO A 18 13.56 6.68 -9.30
CA PRO A 18 14.00 8.05 -9.55
C PRO A 18 12.87 8.98 -10.03
N GLN A 19 11.67 8.45 -10.30
CA GLN A 19 10.53 9.23 -10.74
C GLN A 19 10.13 10.25 -9.66
N THR A 20 9.89 11.49 -10.08
CA THR A 20 9.38 12.53 -9.17
C THR A 20 7.94 12.22 -8.73
N GLN A 21 7.53 12.77 -7.58
CA GLN A 21 6.13 12.66 -7.11
C GLN A 21 5.12 13.12 -8.18
N GLU A 22 5.46 14.18 -8.94
CA GLU A 22 4.61 14.69 -10.02
C GLU A 22 4.52 13.70 -11.19
N ASN A 23 5.61 13.02 -11.54
CA ASN A 23 5.56 11.98 -12.58
C ASN A 23 4.73 10.78 -12.14
N ILE A 24 4.86 10.35 -10.88
CA ILE A 24 4.08 9.25 -10.31
C ILE A 24 2.60 9.64 -10.25
N LYS A 25 2.29 10.89 -9.88
CA LYS A 25 0.92 11.42 -9.91
C LYS A 25 0.32 11.35 -11.31
N LYS A 26 1.02 11.84 -12.33
CA LYS A 26 0.55 11.75 -13.73
C LYS A 26 0.32 10.31 -14.18
N PHE A 27 1.16 9.37 -13.73
CA PHE A 27 0.96 7.95 -13.98
C PHE A 27 -0.36 7.46 -13.39
N PHE A 28 -0.62 7.70 -12.10
CA PHE A 28 -1.87 7.27 -11.47
C PHE A 28 -3.10 8.01 -12.01
N GLU A 29 -2.99 9.28 -12.39
CA GLU A 29 -4.04 10.00 -13.12
C GLU A 29 -4.37 9.33 -14.46
N GLY A 30 -3.34 8.88 -15.19
CA GLY A 30 -3.52 8.09 -16.42
C GLY A 30 -4.26 6.77 -16.16
N VAL A 31 -3.96 6.08 -15.05
CA VAL A 31 -4.66 4.86 -14.62
C VAL A 31 -6.15 5.13 -14.38
N VAL A 32 -6.52 6.28 -13.81
CA VAL A 32 -7.95 6.61 -13.60
C VAL A 32 -8.71 6.66 -14.94
N GLY A 33 -8.10 7.27 -15.96
CA GLY A 33 -8.65 7.33 -17.31
C GLY A 33 -8.71 5.95 -17.98
N PHE A 34 -7.69 5.12 -17.78
CA PHE A 34 -7.59 3.78 -18.38
C PHE A 34 -7.05 2.75 -17.37
N PRO A 35 -7.92 2.13 -16.55
CA PRO A 35 -7.49 1.15 -15.56
C PRO A 35 -7.21 -0.19 -16.23
N TYR A 36 -5.92 -0.55 -16.33
CA TYR A 36 -5.48 -1.83 -16.90
C TYR A 36 -6.01 -3.04 -16.11
N ASP A 37 -6.10 -2.91 -14.79
CA ASP A 37 -6.70 -3.89 -13.91
C ASP A 37 -7.29 -3.22 -12.65
N LYS A 38 -8.07 -4.00 -11.88
CA LYS A 38 -8.80 -3.51 -10.71
C LYS A 38 -7.89 -3.20 -9.50
N GLU A 39 -6.77 -3.90 -9.36
CA GLU A 39 -5.78 -3.68 -8.30
C GLU A 39 -5.08 -2.34 -8.55
N LEU A 40 -4.62 -2.10 -9.78
CA LEU A 40 -3.99 -0.85 -10.16
C LEU A 40 -4.94 0.36 -10.02
N LEU A 41 -6.23 0.20 -10.31
CA LEU A 41 -7.24 1.24 -10.05
C LEU A 41 -7.39 1.54 -8.54
N LEU A 42 -7.38 0.50 -7.70
CA LEU A 42 -7.42 0.66 -6.25
C LEU A 42 -6.18 1.40 -5.74
N GLN A 43 -5.00 1.07 -6.27
CA GLN A 43 -3.74 1.74 -5.98
C GLN A 43 -3.74 3.21 -6.42
N ALA A 44 -4.32 3.51 -7.60
CA ALA A 44 -4.50 4.89 -8.06
C ALA A 44 -5.39 5.70 -7.11
N TYR A 45 -6.50 5.10 -6.64
CA TYR A 45 -7.35 5.74 -5.65
C TYR A 45 -6.59 6.00 -4.35
N LEU A 46 -5.83 5.02 -3.85
CA LEU A 46 -5.02 5.16 -2.64
C LEU A 46 -4.04 6.33 -2.77
N PHE A 47 -3.23 6.33 -3.83
CA PHE A 47 -2.21 7.35 -4.05
C PHE A 47 -2.82 8.75 -4.13
N LEU A 48 -3.86 8.93 -4.94
CA LEU A 48 -4.49 10.24 -5.18
C LEU A 48 -5.32 10.74 -3.98
N ASN A 49 -5.59 9.87 -2.99
CA ASN A 49 -6.33 10.21 -1.78
C ASN A 49 -5.51 9.97 -0.50
N ILE A 50 -4.18 9.79 -0.59
CA ILE A 50 -3.36 9.29 0.51
C ILE A 50 -3.51 10.14 1.77
N GLN A 51 -3.52 11.47 1.66
CA GLN A 51 -3.64 12.38 2.81
C GLN A 51 -4.97 12.23 3.56
N ARG A 52 -6.05 11.87 2.86
CA ARG A 52 -7.36 11.63 3.48
C ARG A 52 -7.43 10.26 4.15
N LEU A 53 -6.77 9.26 3.57
CA LEU A 53 -6.82 7.87 4.02
C LEU A 53 -5.82 7.60 5.15
N PHE A 54 -4.58 8.08 4.97
CA PHE A 54 -3.44 7.91 5.85
C PHE A 54 -2.71 9.26 6.02
N PRO A 55 -3.19 10.14 6.92
CA PRO A 55 -2.71 11.52 7.04
C PRO A 55 -1.25 11.67 7.48
N SER A 56 -0.62 10.63 8.01
CA SER A 56 0.81 10.66 8.39
C SER A 56 1.75 10.47 7.19
N CYS A 57 1.28 9.91 6.07
CA CYS A 57 2.07 9.70 4.87
C CYS A 57 2.47 11.05 4.25
N TYR A 58 3.75 11.25 3.96
CA TYR A 58 4.27 12.51 3.42
C TYR A 58 4.82 12.34 1.99
N GLU A 59 5.79 11.45 1.79
CA GLU A 59 6.47 11.25 0.51
C GLU A 59 6.40 9.77 0.11
N LEU A 60 5.95 9.46 -1.11
CA LEU A 60 5.99 8.09 -1.63
C LEU A 60 7.42 7.73 -2.03
N LEU A 61 8.02 6.76 -1.34
CA LEU A 61 9.39 6.31 -1.62
C LEU A 61 9.42 5.19 -2.67
N LEU A 62 8.53 4.19 -2.54
CA LEU A 62 8.45 3.02 -3.43
C LEU A 62 7.00 2.68 -3.75
N PHE A 63 6.72 2.26 -4.99
CA PHE A 63 5.50 1.54 -5.34
C PHE A 63 5.81 0.37 -6.28
N GLU A 64 5.11 -0.75 -6.11
CA GLU A 64 5.22 -1.97 -6.95
C GLU A 64 6.67 -2.47 -7.13
N LYS A 65 7.51 -2.29 -6.11
CA LYS A 65 8.95 -2.61 -6.13
C LYS A 65 9.34 -3.53 -5.01
N SER A 66 10.36 -4.35 -5.24
CA SER A 66 11.03 -5.02 -4.12
C SER A 66 11.77 -3.96 -3.29
N PRO A 67 11.68 -4.02 -1.95
CA PRO A 67 12.46 -3.14 -1.09
C PRO A 67 13.97 -3.39 -1.18
N ILE A 68 14.39 -4.49 -1.82
CA ILE A 68 15.80 -4.83 -2.08
C ILE A 68 15.92 -5.41 -3.50
N ALA A 69 16.54 -4.64 -4.38
CA ALA A 69 16.62 -4.88 -5.82
C ALA A 69 17.17 -6.26 -6.21
N ASP A 70 18.07 -6.82 -5.40
CA ASP A 70 18.74 -8.10 -5.70
C ASP A 70 18.01 -9.33 -5.12
N TYR A 71 16.91 -9.12 -4.38
CA TYR A 71 16.16 -10.16 -3.70
C TYR A 71 14.67 -10.09 -4.10
N THR A 72 14.35 -10.69 -5.24
CA THR A 72 12.98 -10.75 -5.79
C THR A 72 12.09 -11.76 -5.05
N ASP A 73 12.70 -12.71 -4.35
CA ASP A 73 12.05 -13.68 -3.46
C ASP A 73 11.43 -13.02 -2.21
N LEU A 74 11.90 -11.82 -1.85
CA LEU A 74 11.37 -11.03 -0.74
C LEU A 74 10.05 -10.32 -1.05
N GLY A 75 9.49 -10.53 -2.23
CA GLY A 75 8.22 -9.94 -2.63
C GLY A 75 8.32 -8.45 -2.94
N LYS A 76 7.26 -7.93 -3.53
CA LYS A 76 7.11 -6.50 -3.78
C LYS A 76 6.31 -5.87 -2.65
N CYS A 77 6.60 -4.61 -2.38
CA CYS A 77 5.71 -3.74 -1.64
C CYS A 77 4.80 -3.00 -2.62
N ASP A 78 3.53 -2.84 -2.24
CA ASP A 78 2.61 -2.04 -3.05
C ASP A 78 2.94 -0.55 -2.88
N PHE A 79 3.04 -0.06 -1.64
CA PHE A 79 3.45 1.31 -1.33
C PHE A 79 4.34 1.39 -0.07
N VAL A 80 5.36 2.25 -0.14
CA VAL A 80 6.20 2.63 1.01
C VAL A 80 6.27 4.14 1.08
N TYR A 81 5.75 4.72 2.15
CA TYR A 81 5.79 6.16 2.39
C TYR A 81 6.79 6.51 3.50
N LEU A 82 7.42 7.68 3.37
CA LEU A 82 8.00 8.40 4.50
C LEU A 82 6.87 9.14 5.23
N THR A 83 6.83 9.08 6.55
CA THR A 83 5.87 9.85 7.36
C THR A 83 6.44 11.19 7.81
N PHE A 84 5.57 12.12 8.20
CA PHE A 84 5.99 13.42 8.76
C PHE A 84 6.84 13.29 10.03
N GLN A 85 6.71 12.17 10.74
CA GLN A 85 7.45 11.86 11.96
C GLN A 85 8.82 11.20 11.69
N GLY A 86 9.21 11.01 10.42
CA GLY A 86 10.45 10.33 10.08
C GLY A 86 10.39 8.83 10.39
N SER A 87 9.26 8.19 10.10
CA SER A 87 9.08 6.73 10.10
C SER A 87 8.68 6.25 8.70
N LEU A 88 8.70 4.95 8.46
CA LEU A 88 8.19 4.37 7.23
C LEU A 88 6.78 3.84 7.43
N PHE A 89 5.94 4.03 6.42
CA PHE A 89 4.60 3.47 6.36
C PHE A 89 4.52 2.51 5.20
N LEU A 90 4.39 1.22 5.51
CA LEU A 90 4.26 0.13 4.56
C LEU A 90 2.77 -0.14 4.32
N ILE A 91 2.28 0.04 3.11
CA ILE A 91 0.87 -0.17 2.78
C ILE A 91 0.75 -1.26 1.73
N GLU A 92 0.00 -2.30 2.05
CA GLU A 92 -0.40 -3.34 1.12
C GLU A 92 -1.84 -3.12 0.67
N THR A 93 -2.09 -3.34 -0.62
CA THR A 93 -3.39 -3.20 -1.24
C THR A 93 -3.99 -4.54 -1.63
N LYS A 94 -5.31 -4.64 -1.56
CA LYS A 94 -6.01 -5.82 -2.08
C LYS A 94 -7.38 -5.50 -2.63
N PHE A 95 -7.58 -5.70 -3.92
CA PHE A 95 -8.90 -5.76 -4.52
C PHE A 95 -9.55 -7.09 -4.13
N ILE A 96 -10.65 -6.99 -3.40
CA ILE A 96 -11.44 -8.11 -2.93
C ILE A 96 -12.84 -7.96 -3.53
N ASP A 97 -13.20 -8.90 -4.39
CA ASP A 97 -14.51 -8.92 -5.04
C ASP A 97 -15.61 -9.26 -4.03
N THR A 98 -16.25 -8.22 -3.50
CA THR A 98 -17.34 -8.29 -2.52
C THR A 98 -18.71 -8.53 -3.17
N GLU A 99 -18.82 -8.34 -4.49
CA GLU A 99 -20.05 -8.54 -5.26
C GLU A 99 -20.26 -10.01 -5.63
N ALA A 100 -19.17 -10.77 -5.83
CA ALA A 100 -19.25 -12.20 -6.12
C ALA A 100 -19.88 -13.00 -4.95
N THR A 101 -20.87 -13.84 -5.23
CA THR A 101 -21.61 -14.61 -4.21
C THR A 101 -21.32 -16.12 -4.26
N GLY A 102 -21.69 -16.84 -3.20
CA GLY A 102 -21.48 -18.29 -3.08
C GLY A 102 -20.37 -18.70 -2.10
N ALA A 103 -20.34 -19.99 -1.75
CA ALA A 103 -19.44 -20.52 -0.72
C ALA A 103 -17.95 -20.43 -1.12
N THR A 104 -17.64 -20.71 -2.39
CA THR A 104 -16.29 -20.59 -2.94
C THR A 104 -15.79 -19.15 -2.86
N GLU A 105 -16.64 -18.20 -3.22
CA GLU A 105 -16.32 -16.78 -3.19
C GLU A 105 -16.09 -16.25 -1.78
N ARG A 106 -16.92 -16.68 -0.82
CA ARG A 106 -16.69 -16.40 0.61
C ARG A 106 -15.34 -16.93 1.10
N LYS A 107 -14.97 -18.17 0.73
CA LYS A 107 -13.66 -18.73 1.08
C LYS A 107 -12.51 -17.95 0.43
N ARG A 108 -12.67 -17.56 -0.84
CA ARG A 108 -11.69 -16.76 -1.59
C ARG A 108 -11.47 -15.40 -0.93
N ARG A 109 -12.54 -14.68 -0.57
CA ARG A 109 -12.45 -13.41 0.17
C ARG A 109 -11.73 -13.56 1.50
N ASN A 110 -12.12 -14.55 2.32
CA ASN A 110 -11.44 -14.81 3.59
C ASN A 110 -9.94 -15.08 3.41
N LYS A 111 -9.56 -15.84 2.36
CA LYS A 111 -8.15 -16.04 2.02
C LYS A 111 -7.46 -14.74 1.62
N HIS A 112 -8.08 -13.90 0.78
CA HIS A 112 -7.51 -12.61 0.38
C HIS A 112 -7.35 -11.65 1.57
N ARG A 113 -8.35 -11.59 2.46
CA ARG A 113 -8.28 -10.82 3.71
C ARG A 113 -7.09 -11.26 4.55
N ASN A 114 -6.93 -12.56 4.83
CA ASN A 114 -5.78 -13.04 5.61
C ASN A 114 -4.45 -12.73 4.92
N LYS A 115 -4.38 -12.99 3.61
CA LYS A 115 -3.15 -12.87 2.84
C LYS A 115 -2.59 -11.45 2.84
N VAL A 116 -3.44 -10.41 2.73
CA VAL A 116 -2.94 -9.03 2.71
C VAL A 116 -2.31 -8.62 4.06
N PHE A 117 -2.86 -9.09 5.19
CA PHE A 117 -2.24 -8.88 6.50
C PHE A 117 -0.94 -9.67 6.66
N GLU A 118 -0.91 -10.93 6.24
CA GLU A 118 0.31 -11.74 6.23
C GLU A 118 1.42 -11.08 5.41
N GLN A 119 1.08 -10.50 4.25
CA GLN A 119 2.00 -9.77 3.38
C GLN A 119 2.60 -8.56 4.11
N VAL A 120 1.78 -7.66 4.66
CA VAL A 120 2.29 -6.43 5.29
C VAL A 120 3.12 -6.71 6.55
N ILE A 121 2.73 -7.72 7.35
CA ILE A 121 3.48 -8.12 8.56
C ILE A 121 4.83 -8.75 8.18
N THR A 122 4.83 -9.61 7.15
CA THR A 122 6.07 -10.20 6.63
C THR A 122 6.99 -9.12 6.07
N LEU A 123 6.42 -8.16 5.34
CA LEU A 123 7.17 -7.03 4.78
C LEU A 123 7.81 -6.19 5.88
N LYS A 124 7.07 -5.84 6.93
CA LYS A 124 7.60 -5.13 8.12
C LYS A 124 8.77 -5.87 8.75
N SER A 125 8.63 -7.18 8.94
CA SER A 125 9.69 -8.01 9.52
C SER A 125 10.95 -8.00 8.65
N ARG A 126 10.79 -8.09 7.31
CA ARG A 126 11.89 -8.03 6.35
C ARG A 126 12.57 -6.66 6.35
N PHE A 127 11.81 -5.58 6.32
CA PHE A 127 12.37 -4.22 6.41
C PHE A 127 13.26 -4.05 7.63
N SER A 128 12.77 -4.52 8.78
CA SER A 128 13.53 -4.47 10.02
C SER A 128 14.83 -5.27 9.93
N GLN A 129 14.76 -6.50 9.41
CA GLN A 129 15.94 -7.38 9.31
C GLN A 129 17.00 -6.90 8.31
N TYR A 130 16.59 -6.38 7.15
CA TYR A 130 17.52 -6.08 6.06
C TYR A 130 18.08 -4.66 6.10
N TRP A 131 17.30 -3.71 6.63
CA TRP A 131 17.70 -2.31 6.71
C TRP A 131 18.06 -1.89 8.14
N ASP A 132 18.01 -2.83 9.10
CA ASP A 132 18.22 -2.61 10.53
C ASP A 132 17.30 -1.52 11.12
N ILE A 133 16.10 -1.38 10.56
CA ILE A 133 15.11 -0.39 11.00
C ILE A 133 14.32 -0.97 12.18
N HIS A 134 14.22 -0.21 13.26
CA HIS A 134 13.42 -0.61 14.42
C HIS A 134 11.94 -0.77 14.06
N LEU A 135 11.28 -1.81 14.59
CA LEU A 135 9.88 -2.12 14.29
C LEU A 135 8.90 -1.00 14.68
N GLU A 136 9.27 -0.18 15.66
CA GLU A 136 8.50 0.99 16.11
C GLU A 136 8.48 2.12 15.07
N GLN A 137 9.42 2.10 14.13
CA GLN A 137 9.54 3.07 13.03
C GLN A 137 8.94 2.55 11.73
N LEU A 138 8.28 1.39 11.78
CA LEU A 138 7.59 0.76 10.67
C LEU A 138 6.11 0.70 11.00
N GLU A 139 5.35 1.63 10.44
CA GLU A 139 3.88 1.61 10.44
C GLU A 139 3.38 0.70 9.32
N CYS A 140 2.27 0.01 9.56
CA CYS A 140 1.67 -0.90 8.59
C CYS A 140 0.24 -0.49 8.27
N GLY A 141 -0.10 -0.57 6.99
CA GLY A 141 -1.41 -0.25 6.47
C GLY A 141 -1.93 -1.33 5.54
N VAL A 142 -3.23 -1.52 5.58
CA VAL A 142 -3.94 -2.33 4.59
C VAL A 142 -5.05 -1.50 3.99
N PHE A 143 -5.10 -1.45 2.66
CA PHE A 143 -6.14 -0.76 1.91
C PHE A 143 -6.85 -1.70 0.93
N THR A 144 -8.16 -1.89 1.09
CA THR A 144 -8.90 -2.88 0.28
C THR A 144 -10.25 -2.38 -0.20
N THR A 145 -10.93 -3.18 -1.02
CA THR A 145 -12.34 -2.95 -1.38
C THR A 145 -13.35 -3.57 -0.42
N ASP A 146 -12.90 -4.16 0.68
CA ASP A 146 -13.74 -4.95 1.59
C ASP A 146 -13.67 -4.39 3.01
N PRO A 147 -14.76 -3.79 3.52
CA PRO A 147 -14.77 -3.20 4.86
C PRO A 147 -14.62 -4.23 5.98
N GLU A 148 -14.79 -5.53 5.71
CA GLU A 148 -14.50 -6.58 6.68
C GLU A 148 -13.00 -6.72 7.00
N VAL A 149 -12.10 -5.93 6.42
CA VAL A 149 -10.71 -5.87 6.93
C VAL A 149 -10.58 -5.02 8.18
N ASP A 150 -11.52 -4.08 8.42
CA ASP A 150 -11.37 -3.06 9.45
C ASP A 150 -11.33 -3.66 10.86
N TRP A 151 -12.18 -4.66 11.16
CA TRP A 151 -12.20 -5.34 12.46
C TRP A 151 -10.93 -6.15 12.75
N ARG A 152 -10.20 -6.58 11.72
CA ARG A 152 -9.02 -7.43 11.86
C ARG A 152 -7.74 -6.66 12.13
N GLY A 153 -7.67 -5.40 11.69
CA GLY A 153 -6.48 -4.56 11.89
C GLY A 153 -6.21 -4.24 13.37
N ASN A 154 -7.27 -4.20 14.19
CA ASN A 154 -7.18 -3.87 15.61
C ASN A 154 -6.33 -4.86 16.41
N ASP A 155 -6.32 -6.14 16.03
CA ASP A 155 -5.63 -7.19 16.79
C ASP A 155 -4.12 -7.28 16.46
N VAL A 156 -3.66 -6.66 15.36
CA VAL A 156 -2.30 -6.84 14.82
C VAL A 156 -1.52 -5.53 14.61
N ASN A 157 -2.01 -4.41 15.16
CA ASN A 157 -1.39 -3.08 15.03
C ASN A 157 -1.15 -2.66 13.56
N VAL A 158 -2.18 -2.87 12.72
CA VAL A 158 -2.19 -2.49 11.30
C VAL A 158 -3.35 -1.53 11.07
N ILE A 159 -3.07 -0.37 10.49
CA ILE A 159 -4.09 0.64 10.18
C ILE A 159 -4.84 0.20 8.93
N THR A 160 -6.15 0.00 9.05
CA THR A 160 -7.02 -0.47 7.97
C THR A 160 -7.86 0.66 7.40
N LYS A 161 -7.98 0.67 6.08
CA LYS A 161 -8.90 1.54 5.33
C LYS A 161 -9.53 0.72 4.20
N SER A 162 -10.73 1.13 3.79
CA SER A 162 -11.41 0.49 2.68
C SER A 162 -12.21 1.47 1.83
N ILE A 163 -12.54 1.06 0.61
CA ILE A 163 -13.51 1.73 -0.28
C ILE A 163 -14.41 0.69 -0.94
N SER A 164 -15.73 0.88 -0.98
CA SER A 164 -16.59 -0.06 -1.73
C SER A 164 -16.27 -0.01 -3.23
N ILE A 165 -16.48 -1.13 -3.94
CA ILE A 165 -16.29 -1.22 -5.39
C ILE A 165 -17.13 -0.15 -6.11
N GLU A 166 -18.37 0.07 -5.66
CA GLU A 166 -19.26 1.11 -6.16
C GLU A 166 -18.65 2.52 -6.00
N ASN A 167 -18.17 2.87 -4.81
CA ASN A 167 -17.56 4.18 -4.55
C ASN A 167 -16.27 4.38 -5.37
N LEU A 168 -15.49 3.31 -5.58
CA LEU A 168 -14.27 3.36 -6.39
C LEU A 168 -14.60 3.68 -7.84
N GLU A 169 -15.61 3.02 -8.41
CA GLU A 169 -16.08 3.29 -9.77
C GLU A 169 -16.74 4.67 -9.90
N GLN A 170 -17.51 5.10 -8.90
CA GLN A 170 -18.10 6.42 -8.88
C GLN A 170 -17.03 7.52 -8.85
N TRP A 171 -16.02 7.36 -8.00
CA TRP A 171 -14.87 8.25 -7.96
C TRP A 171 -14.17 8.32 -9.33
N ARG A 172 -13.88 7.16 -9.94
CA ARG A 172 -13.22 7.09 -11.25
C ARG A 172 -14.02 7.84 -12.32
N ARG A 173 -15.33 7.60 -12.41
CA ARG A 173 -16.22 8.21 -13.41
C ARG A 173 -16.36 9.73 -13.25
N ASN A 174 -16.12 10.25 -12.06
CA ASN A 174 -16.24 11.66 -11.74
C ASN A 174 -14.89 12.39 -11.70
N TYR A 175 -13.77 11.68 -11.83
CA TYR A 175 -12.43 12.27 -11.67
C TYR A 175 -12.10 13.38 -12.68
N HIS A 176 -12.63 13.29 -13.91
CA HIS A 176 -12.41 14.28 -14.97
C HIS A 176 -13.65 15.14 -15.28
N LYS A 177 -14.71 15.04 -14.49
CA LYS A 177 -15.90 15.90 -14.63
C LYS A 177 -15.72 17.17 -13.80
#